data_AF-A0A4D6L3Q0-F1
#
_entry.id   AF-A0A4D6L3Q0-F1
#
_cell.length_a   1.000
_cell.length_b   1.000
_cell.length_c   1.000
_cell.angle_alpha   90.00
_cell.angle_beta   90.00
_cell.angle_gamma   90.00
#
_symmetry.space_group_name_H-M   'P 1'
#
loop_
_entity.id
_entity.type
_entity.pdbx_description
1 polymer ?
#
loop_
_entity_poly.entity_id
_entity_poly.type
_entity_poly.pdbx_seq_one_letter_code
_entity_poly.pdbx_strand_id
1 'polypeptide(L)'
;MYQKVEMIDPMGKNYEVFIKGSYTGRIFARHGLPEMVTYYDLREDEVLHLNFIGDDKFLFRIFSLTGNEINYSKPLIENEPTINEDDGLEIFEFRVCCKSLGKEHEKS
;
A
#
# COMPACT_ATOMS: atom_id res chain seq x y z
N MET A 1 -10.56 14.53 8.75
CA MET A 1 -10.86 13.22 9.33
C MET A 1 -10.02 12.18 8.60
N TYR A 2 -9.44 11.22 9.31
CA TYR A 2 -8.74 10.08 8.71
C TYR A 2 -9.75 8.97 8.44
N GLN A 3 -9.61 8.28 7.31
CA GLN A 3 -10.35 7.07 7.00
C GLN A 3 -9.41 5.88 7.23
N LYS A 4 -9.88 4.86 7.93
CA LYS A 4 -9.16 3.59 8.06
C LYS A 4 -9.49 2.71 6.87
N VAL A 5 -8.48 2.11 6.26
CA VAL A 5 -8.62 1.10 5.20
C VAL A 5 -7.76 -0.11 5.55
N GLU A 6 -8.16 -1.27 5.05
CA GLU A 6 -7.43 -2.53 5.20
C GLU A 6 -6.73 -2.87 3.89
N MET A 7 -5.46 -3.26 3.97
CA MET A 7 -4.64 -3.64 2.83
C MET A 7 -4.13 -5.06 3.03
N ILE A 8 -4.56 -5.98 2.16
CA ILE A 8 -4.33 -7.41 2.30
C ILE A 8 -3.43 -7.92 1.17
N ASP A 9 -2.35 -8.61 1.53
CA ASP A 9 -1.41 -9.21 0.58
C ASP A 9 -1.93 -10.56 0.02
N PRO A 10 -1.28 -11.14 -1.01
CA PRO A 10 -1.69 -12.43 -1.55
C PRO A 10 -1.62 -13.60 -0.58
N MET A 11 -0.84 -13.49 0.51
CA MET A 11 -0.71 -14.51 1.56
C MET A 11 -1.71 -14.28 2.71
N GLY A 12 -2.56 -13.25 2.64
CA GLY A 12 -3.55 -12.91 3.65
C GLY A 12 -3.04 -12.02 4.78
N LYS A 13 -1.80 -11.51 4.69
CA LYS A 13 -1.28 -10.53 5.66
C LYS A 13 -2.02 -9.21 5.51
N ASN A 14 -2.57 -8.70 6.61
CA ASN A 14 -3.39 -7.50 6.64
C ASN A 14 -2.64 -6.34 7.31
N TYR A 15 -2.77 -5.15 6.72
CA TYR A 15 -2.26 -3.88 7.23
C TYR A 15 -3.41 -2.89 7.38
N GLU A 16 -3.54 -2.30 8.56
CA GLU A 16 -4.45 -1.18 8.78
C GLU A 16 -3.75 0.13 8.38
N VAL A 17 -4.27 0.80 7.35
CA VAL A 17 -3.69 2.03 6.80
C VAL A 17 -4.66 3.19 7.01
N PHE A 18 -4.13 4.30 7.51
CA PHE A 18 -4.93 5.52 7.73
C PHE A 18 -4.68 6.50 6.61
N ILE A 19 -5.72 6.76 5.82
CA ILE A 19 -5.67 7.66 4.67
C ILE A 19 -6.40 8.97 4.94
N LYS A 20 -5.94 10.05 4.30
CA LYS A 20 -6.59 11.36 4.30
C LYS A 20 -6.62 11.93 2.90
N GLY A 21 -7.82 12.24 2.42
CA GLY A 21 -8.02 13.04 1.23
C GLY A 21 -7.58 14.49 1.46
N SER A 22 -7.02 15.09 0.42
CA SER A 22 -6.76 16.53 0.34
C SER A 22 -7.76 17.22 -0.57
N TYR A 23 -7.80 18.55 -0.48
CA TYR A 23 -8.64 19.39 -1.35
C TYR A 23 -8.25 19.32 -2.83
N THR A 24 -7.04 18.84 -3.15
CA THR A 24 -6.58 18.65 -4.53
C THR A 24 -6.93 17.27 -5.11
N GLY A 25 -7.73 16.47 -4.40
CA GLY A 25 -8.06 15.09 -4.81
C GLY A 25 -6.93 14.07 -4.61
N ARG A 26 -5.80 14.47 -3.98
CA ARG A 26 -4.74 13.54 -3.59
C ARG A 26 -5.11 12.82 -2.29
N ILE A 27 -4.76 11.55 -2.19
CA ILE A 27 -4.92 10.74 -0.98
C ILE A 27 -3.54 10.51 -0.37
N PHE A 28 -3.42 10.76 0.94
CA PHE A 28 -2.19 10.57 1.68
C PHE A 28 -2.37 9.46 2.70
N ALA A 29 -1.52 8.43 2.66
CA ALA A 29 -1.38 7.49 3.76
C ALA A 29 -0.50 8.11 4.85
N ARG A 30 -0.97 8.09 6.10
CA ARG A 30 -0.26 8.69 7.25
C ARG A 30 0.30 7.66 8.23
N HIS A 31 -0.37 6.51 8.35
CA HIS A 31 0.00 5.43 9.27
C HIS A 31 -0.20 4.07 8.60
N GLY A 32 0.51 3.04 9.07
CA GLY A 32 0.45 1.66 8.57
C GLY A 32 1.25 1.40 7.29
N LEU A 33 1.33 2.36 6.37
CA LEU A 33 2.10 2.20 5.14
C LEU A 33 3.62 2.00 5.40
N PRO A 34 4.28 2.74 6.31
CA PRO A 34 5.71 2.54 6.58
C PRO A 34 6.06 1.14 7.08
N GLU A 35 5.18 0.50 7.87
CA GLU A 35 5.38 -0.87 8.35
C GLU A 35 5.38 -1.88 7.19
N MET A 36 4.50 -1.66 6.21
CA MET A 36 4.46 -2.45 4.98
C MET A 36 5.73 -2.25 4.14
N VAL A 37 6.18 -1.00 3.98
CA VAL A 37 7.42 -0.65 3.25
C VAL A 37 8.63 -1.35 3.86
N THR A 38 8.80 -1.23 5.17
CA THR A 38 9.89 -1.91 5.90
C THR A 38 9.76 -3.43 5.81
N TYR A 39 8.55 -3.96 5.98
CA TYR A 39 8.36 -5.41 5.98
C TYR A 39 8.72 -6.04 4.64
N TYR A 40 8.40 -5.41 3.50
CA TYR A 40 8.73 -5.93 2.18
C TYR A 40 10.08 -5.47 1.64
N ASP A 41 10.81 -4.61 2.36
CA ASP A 41 12.06 -3.95 1.88
C ASP A 41 11.82 -3.15 0.59
N LEU A 42 10.76 -2.32 0.59
CA LEU A 42 10.38 -1.56 -0.60
C LEU A 42 11.30 -0.35 -0.84
N ARG A 43 11.67 -0.14 -2.10
CA ARG A 43 12.52 0.90 -2.67
C ARG A 43 11.72 1.75 -3.65
N GLU A 44 12.31 2.86 -4.10
CA GLU A 44 11.65 3.86 -4.97
C GLU A 44 11.10 3.29 -6.30
N ASP A 45 11.63 2.14 -6.75
CA ASP A 45 11.33 1.52 -8.05
C ASP A 45 10.34 0.33 -7.96
N GLU A 46 9.56 0.21 -6.89
CA GLU A 46 8.42 -0.71 -6.88
C GLU A 46 7.07 -0.02 -7.02
N VAL A 47 6.18 -0.76 -7.67
CA VAL A 47 4.81 -0.36 -7.96
C VAL A 47 3.87 -1.15 -7.06
N LEU A 48 3.12 -0.41 -6.24
CA LEU A 48 2.03 -0.95 -5.44
C LEU A 48 0.72 -0.88 -6.25
N HIS A 49 0.21 -2.04 -6.63
CA HIS A 49 -1.08 -2.18 -7.30
C HIS A 49 -2.17 -2.48 -6.27
N LEU A 50 -3.20 -1.64 -6.23
CA LEU A 50 -4.32 -1.76 -5.29
C LEU A 50 -5.61 -2.11 -6.03
N ASN A 51 -6.26 -3.20 -5.62
CA ASN A 51 -7.59 -3.58 -6.06
C ASN A 51 -8.58 -3.34 -4.93
N PHE A 52 -9.48 -2.38 -5.11
CA PHE A 52 -10.56 -2.14 -4.16
C PHE A 52 -11.60 -3.26 -4.23
N ILE A 53 -11.93 -3.86 -3.08
CA ILE A 53 -12.88 -4.98 -3.00
C ILE A 53 -14.16 -4.65 -2.22
N GLY A 54 -14.35 -3.39 -1.81
CA GLY A 54 -15.46 -2.97 -0.95
C GLY A 54 -15.05 -2.88 0.52
N ASP A 55 -15.96 -2.38 1.37
CA ASP A 55 -15.79 -2.32 2.84
C ASP A 55 -14.46 -1.74 3.31
N ASP A 56 -14.01 -0.65 2.67
CA ASP A 56 -12.72 -0.01 2.94
C ASP A 56 -11.51 -0.96 2.85
N LYS A 57 -11.62 -2.04 2.05
CA LYS A 57 -10.57 -3.05 1.84
C LYS A 57 -9.96 -2.97 0.45
N PHE A 58 -8.66 -3.17 0.41
CA PHE A 58 -7.85 -3.31 -0.79
C PHE A 58 -7.06 -4.61 -0.75
N LEU A 59 -7.07 -5.36 -1.85
CA LEU A 59 -6.04 -6.36 -2.11
C LEU A 59 -4.87 -5.65 -2.77
N PHE A 60 -3.65 -5.85 -2.27
CA PHE A 60 -2.47 -5.25 -2.88
C PHE A 60 -1.53 -6.30 -3.47
N ARG A 61 -0.83 -5.87 -4.52
CA ARG A 61 0.28 -6.59 -5.15
C ARG A 61 1.43 -5.62 -5.40
N ILE A 62 2.65 -6.12 -5.38
CA ILE A 62 3.87 -5.32 -5.47
C ILE A 62 4.69 -5.85 -6.62
N PHE A 63 5.07 -4.97 -7.53
CA PHE A 63 5.81 -5.28 -8.73
C PHE A 63 7.07 -4.43 -8.82
N SER A 64 8.16 -4.98 -9.33
CA SER A 64 9.29 -4.17 -9.77
C SER A 64 8.91 -3.29 -10.96
N LEU A 65 9.71 -2.26 -11.28
CA LEU A 65 9.58 -1.51 -12.54
C LEU A 65 9.59 -2.38 -13.80
N THR A 66 10.25 -3.54 -13.76
CA THR A 66 10.26 -4.50 -14.88
C THR A 66 9.01 -5.38 -14.97
N GLY A 67 8.05 -5.20 -14.05
CA GLY A 67 6.78 -5.93 -14.02
C GLY A 67 6.84 -7.28 -13.31
N ASN A 68 7.92 -7.60 -12.59
CA ASN A 68 8.02 -8.84 -11.83
C ASN A 68 7.36 -8.66 -10.47
N GLU A 69 6.41 -9.54 -10.14
CA GLU A 69 5.79 -9.57 -8.80
C GLU A 69 6.82 -10.05 -7.76
N ILE A 70 6.86 -9.41 -6.59
CA ILE A 70 7.78 -9.80 -5.52
C ILE A 70 7.38 -11.15 -4.91
N ASN A 71 8.32 -11.81 -4.25
CA ASN A 71 8.02 -13.01 -3.46
C ASN A 71 7.54 -12.63 -2.05
N TYR A 72 6.28 -12.93 -1.74
CA TYR A 72 5.66 -12.69 -0.44
C TYR A 72 6.12 -13.68 0.65
N SER A 73 6.76 -14.77 0.25
CA SER A 73 7.31 -15.80 1.14
C SER A 73 8.60 -15.28 1.80
N LYS A 74 8.51 -14.34 2.74
CA LYS A 74 9.68 -14.05 3.59
C LYS A 74 9.84 -15.17 4.61
N PRO A 75 11.03 -15.78 4.77
CA PRO A 75 11.31 -16.56 5.96
C PRO A 75 11.17 -15.62 7.17
N LEU A 76 10.55 -16.10 8.25
CA LEU A 76 10.47 -15.40 9.52
C LEU A 76 11.90 -15.10 10.00
N ILE A 77 12.42 -13.92 9.70
CA ILE A 77 13.61 -13.43 10.39
C ILE A 77 13.07 -12.76 11.65
N GLU A 78 13.10 -13.48 12.76
CA GLU A 78 12.97 -12.92 14.11
C GLU A 78 14.16 -11.96 14.31
N ASN A 79 13.99 -10.69 13.96
CA ASN A 79 14.89 -9.64 14.42
C ASN A 79 14.05 -8.63 15.18
N GLU A 80 14.34 -8.50 16.47
CA GLU A 80 13.73 -7.53 17.38
C GLU A 80 13.85 -6.11 16.80
N PRO A 81 12.77 -5.30 16.84
CA PRO A 81 12.86 -3.92 16.40
C PRO A 81 13.68 -3.11 17.40
N THR A 82 14.90 -2.72 17.02
CA THR A 82 15.59 -1.60 17.66
C THR A 82 14.95 -0.32 17.13
N ILE A 83 14.04 0.24 17.92
CA ILE A 83 13.44 1.54 17.69
C ILE A 83 14.55 2.58 17.84
N ASN A 84 15.07 3.08 16.72
CA ASN A 84 15.72 4.39 16.71
C ASN A 84 14.61 5.39 16.36
N GLU A 85 14.20 6.17 17.35
CA GLU A 85 13.39 7.37 17.16
C GLU A 85 14.27 8.36 16.37
N ASP A 86 14.05 8.45 15.06
CA ASP A 86 14.48 9.60 14.28
C ASP A 86 13.34 10.10 13.40
N ASP A 87 13.04 11.38 13.60
CA ASP A 87 11.81 12.06 13.27
C ASP A 87 11.89 12.63 11.84
N GLY A 88 12.19 11.77 10.88
CA GLY A 88 12.26 12.13 9.47
C GLY A 88 11.01 11.67 8.74
N LEU A 89 10.04 12.55 8.53
CA LEU A 89 8.90 12.27 7.65
C LEU A 89 9.38 12.26 6.19
N GLU A 90 10.07 11.20 5.77
CA GLU A 90 10.32 10.94 4.35
C GLU A 90 8.97 10.64 3.69
N ILE A 91 8.51 11.58 2.87
CA ILE A 91 7.32 11.37 2.03
C ILE A 91 7.75 10.37 0.97
N PHE A 92 7.50 9.09 1.21
CA PHE A 92 7.61 8.08 0.17
C PHE A 92 6.49 8.31 -0.85
N GLU A 93 6.82 8.89 -2.01
CA GLU A 93 5.89 9.00 -3.13
C GLU A 93 5.75 7.63 -3.81
N PHE A 94 4.90 6.77 -3.27
CA PHE A 94 4.47 5.58 -4.01
C PHE A 94 3.56 5.98 -5.17
N ARG A 95 3.96 5.63 -6.40
CA ARG A 95 3.06 5.68 -7.55
C ARG A 95 2.02 4.57 -7.41
N VAL A 96 0.91 4.90 -6.77
CA VAL A 96 -0.26 4.03 -6.71
C VAL A 96 -0.98 4.12 -8.06
N CYS A 97 -0.91 3.04 -8.84
CA CYS A 97 -1.72 2.91 -10.05
C CYS A 97 -3.12 2.40 -9.66
N CYS A 98 -4.05 3.32 -9.38
CA CYS A 98 -5.45 2.99 -9.26
C CYS A 98 -6.06 2.85 -10.66
N LYS A 99 -6.29 1.61 -11.13
CA LYS A 99 -7.22 1.41 -12.25
C LYS A 99 -8.64 1.54 -11.70
N SER A 100 -9.33 2.62 -12.04
CA SER A 100 -10.77 2.65 -11.90
C SER A 100 -11.37 1.65 -12.89
N LEU A 101 -12.07 0.62 -12.39
CA LEU A 101 -13.01 -0.10 -13.24
C LEU A 101 -14.15 0.87 -13.57
N GLY A 102 -14.05 1.53 -14.73
CA GLY A 102 -15.17 2.24 -15.31
C GLY A 102 -16.31 1.25 -15.52
N LYS A 103 -17.46 1.49 -14.87
CA LYS A 103 -18.70 0.83 -15.26
C LYS A 103 -19.00 1.26 -16.69
N GLU A 104 -18.87 0.34 -17.63
CA GLU A 104 -19.44 0.51 -18.97
C GLU A 104 -20.95 0.71 -18.78
N HIS A 105 -21.40 1.95 -18.97
CA HIS A 105 -22.82 2.22 -19.14
C HIS A 105 -23.22 1.62 -20.49
N GLU A 106 -23.88 0.47 -20.41
CA GLU A 106 -24.70 -0.12 -21.45
C GLU A 106 -25.62 0.96 -22.03
N LYS A 107 -25.34 1.37 -23.28
CA LYS A 107 -26.25 2.22 -24.04
C LYS A 107 -27.35 1.33 -24.62
N SER A 108 -28.55 1.53 -24.09
CA SER A 108 -29.82 1.18 -24.72
C SER A 108 -30.00 1.85 -26.09
#